data_AF-A0AA38C8Z6-F1
#
_entry.id   AF-A0AA38C8Z6-F1
#
_cell.length_a   1.000
_cell.length_b   1.000
_cell.length_c   1.000
_cell.angle_alpha   90.00
_cell.angle_beta   90.00
_cell.angle_gamma   90.00
#
_symmetry.space_group_name_H-M   'P 1'
#
loop_
_entity.id
_entity.type
_entity.pdbx_description
1 polymer ?
#
loop_
_entity_poly.entity_id
_entity_poly.type
_entity_poly.pdbx_seq_one_letter_code
_entity_poly.pdbx_strand_id
1 'polypeptide(L)'
;MHFRFLSLPDRLPADHPRLLIIHEFFYAMHNLGPAMTRLLQSTADDAPPITCIVADCLFACTHEVATALGVPRVVFWTFCASAAIALASSRLLLDKGHIPFN
;
A
#
# COMPACT_ATOMS: atom_id res chain seq x y z
N MET A 1 0.28 -22.58 -12.17
CA MET A 1 -0.14 -21.29 -11.58
C MET A 1 0.30 -20.20 -12.54
N HIS A 2 -0.62 -19.39 -13.06
CA HIS A 2 -0.29 -18.35 -14.06
C HIS A 2 -0.19 -17.01 -13.34
N PHE A 3 0.98 -16.38 -13.37
CA PHE A 3 1.21 -15.06 -12.79
C PHE A 3 1.52 -14.06 -13.90
N ARG A 4 0.90 -12.88 -13.84
CA ARG A 4 1.20 -11.74 -14.70
C ARG A 4 1.77 -10.63 -13.84
N PHE A 5 2.92 -10.10 -14.26
CA PHE A 5 3.57 -9.00 -13.59
C PHE A 5 3.30 -7.71 -14.37
N LEU A 6 2.87 -6.68 -13.65
CA LEU A 6 2.68 -5.34 -14.17
C LEU A 6 3.58 -4.39 -13.36
N SER A 7 4.18 -3.42 -14.03
CA SER A 7 5.06 -2.44 -13.40
C SER A 7 4.41 -1.06 -13.39
N LEU A 8 4.55 -0.36 -12.27
CA LEU A 8 4.08 1.01 -12.09
C LEU A 8 5.23 1.84 -11.52
N PRO A 9 5.67 2.93 -12.19
CA PRO A 9 6.73 3.77 -11.67
C PRO A 9 6.25 4.57 -10.44
N ASP A 10 7.13 4.70 -9.44
CA ASP A 10 6.85 5.44 -8.20
C ASP A 10 6.88 6.97 -8.35
N ARG A 11 7.18 7.46 -9.56
CA ARG A 11 7.26 8.89 -9.92
C ARG A 11 8.34 9.69 -9.19
N LEU A 12 9.28 9.02 -8.53
CA LEU A 12 10.44 9.66 -7.94
C LEU A 12 11.59 9.74 -8.96
N PRO A 13 12.46 10.77 -8.86
CA PRO A 13 13.68 10.84 -9.65
C PRO A 13 14.53 9.56 -9.54
N ALA A 14 15.31 9.27 -10.58
CA ALA A 14 16.16 8.07 -10.61
C ALA A 14 17.23 8.10 -9.49
N ASP A 15 17.74 9.28 -9.18
CA ASP A 15 18.73 9.56 -8.14
C ASP A 15 18.13 9.77 -6.74
N HIS A 16 16.80 9.70 -6.60
CA HIS A 16 16.14 9.85 -5.30
C HIS A 16 16.58 8.71 -4.33
N PRO A 17 17.05 9.05 -3.12
CA PRO A 17 17.54 8.07 -2.14
C PRO A 17 16.38 7.44 -1.34
N ARG A 18 15.55 6.63 -2.02
CA ARG A 18 14.29 6.03 -1.51
C ARG A 18 14.39 5.40 -0.11
N LEU A 19 15.50 4.70 0.16
CA LEU A 19 15.70 4.00 1.44
C LEU A 19 16.19 4.90 2.56
N LEU A 20 16.86 6.02 2.23
CA LEU A 20 17.36 6.97 3.22
C LEU A 20 16.29 8.02 3.58
N ILE A 21 15.41 8.34 2.63
CA ILE A 21 14.32 9.30 2.79
C ILE A 21 12.98 8.55 2.63
N ILE A 22 12.76 7.59 3.54
CA ILE A 22 11.67 6.62 3.43
C ILE A 22 10.28 7.25 3.46
N HIS A 23 10.14 8.41 4.11
CA HIS A 23 8.86 9.13 4.19
C HIS A 23 8.44 9.71 2.83
N GLU A 24 9.36 10.24 2.03
CA GLU A 24 9.09 10.70 0.66
C GLU A 24 8.71 9.52 -0.25
N PHE A 25 9.39 8.37 -0.07
CA PHE A 25 9.04 7.14 -0.77
C PHE A 25 7.60 6.70 -0.45
N PHE A 26 7.24 6.59 0.84
CA PHE A 26 5.89 6.22 1.23
C PHE A 26 4.84 7.23 0.75
N TYR A 27 5.16 8.52 0.79
CA TYR A 27 4.28 9.57 0.27
C TYR A 27 4.03 9.38 -1.23
N ALA A 28 5.07 9.14 -2.02
CA ALA A 28 4.94 8.88 -3.46
C ALA A 28 4.09 7.63 -3.74
N MET A 29 4.36 6.53 -3.04
CA MET A 29 3.61 5.28 -3.17
C MET A 29 2.13 5.41 -2.79
N HIS A 30 1.82 6.23 -1.77
CA HIS A 30 0.43 6.46 -1.35
C HIS A 30 -0.40 7.22 -2.39
N ASN A 31 0.25 7.92 -3.34
CA ASN A 31 -0.42 8.63 -4.42
C ASN A 31 -0.60 7.81 -5.71
N LEU A 32 -0.27 6.51 -5.68
CA LEU A 32 -0.29 5.66 -6.88
C LEU A 32 -1.65 5.05 -7.20
N GLY A 33 -2.65 5.08 -6.31
CA GLY A 33 -3.91 4.35 -6.54
C GLY A 33 -4.63 4.72 -7.84
N PRO A 34 -4.78 6.00 -8.24
CA PRO A 34 -5.40 6.34 -9.53
C PRO A 34 -4.60 5.83 -10.75
N ALA A 35 -3.28 5.69 -10.62
CA ALA A 35 -2.44 5.13 -11.68
C ALA A 35 -2.55 3.60 -11.71
N MET A 36 -2.63 2.96 -10.54
CA MET A 36 -2.85 1.53 -10.40
C MET A 36 -4.23 1.12 -10.93
N THR A 37 -5.30 1.85 -10.63
CA THR A 37 -6.65 1.60 -11.19
C THR A 37 -6.63 1.63 -12.71
N ARG A 38 -6.00 2.66 -13.31
CA ARG A 38 -5.89 2.78 -14.77
C ARG A 38 -5.10 1.62 -15.39
N LEU A 39 -4.00 1.21 -14.76
CA LEU A 39 -3.18 0.07 -15.20
C LEU A 39 -3.97 -1.25 -15.17
N LEU A 40 -4.77 -1.47 -14.11
CA LEU A 40 -5.61 -2.66 -13.99
C LEU A 40 -6.75 -2.65 -15.01
N GLN A 41 -7.37 -1.49 -15.26
CA GLN A 41 -8.42 -1.34 -16.28
C GLN A 41 -7.89 -1.52 -17.70
N SER A 42 -6.70 -0.99 -18.01
CA SER A 42 -6.09 -1.13 -19.34
C SER A 42 -5.64 -2.55 -19.68
N THR A 43 -5.65 -3.45 -18.69
CA THR A 43 -5.22 -4.84 -18.85
C THR A 43 -6.37 -5.83 -18.70
N ALA A 44 -7.61 -5.34 -18.59
CA ALA A 44 -8.81 -6.13 -18.37
C ALA A 44 -9.13 -7.06 -19.54
N ASP A 45 -8.84 -6.67 -20.79
CA ASP A 45 -9.14 -7.49 -21.97
C ASP A 45 -8.18 -8.70 -22.11
N ASP A 46 -7.02 -8.65 -21.46
CA ASP A 46 -5.99 -9.69 -21.51
C ASP A 46 -6.13 -10.75 -20.40
N ALA A 47 -7.10 -10.60 -19.49
CA ALA A 47 -7.19 -11.42 -18.27
C ALA A 47 -8.63 -11.59 -17.78
N PRO A 48 -8.92 -12.63 -16.98
CA PRO A 48 -10.19 -12.73 -16.27
C PRO A 48 -10.45 -11.50 -15.39
N PRO A 49 -11.73 -11.15 -15.14
CA PRO A 49 -12.08 -10.05 -14.26
C PRO A 49 -11.40 -10.14 -12.89
N ILE A 50 -10.92 -9.00 -12.39
CA ILE A 50 -10.38 -8.89 -11.04
C ILE A 50 -11.53 -9.07 -10.05
N THR A 51 -11.39 -9.99 -9.09
CA THR A 51 -12.42 -10.29 -8.08
C THR A 51 -12.01 -9.92 -6.66
N CYS A 52 -10.73 -9.61 -6.43
CA CYS A 52 -10.18 -9.27 -5.12
C CYS A 52 -8.85 -8.54 -5.28
N ILE A 53 -8.53 -7.65 -4.34
CA ILE A 53 -7.19 -7.07 -4.18
C ILE A 53 -6.56 -7.63 -2.91
N VAL A 54 -5.42 -8.29 -3.04
CA VAL A 54 -4.55 -8.64 -1.90
C VAL A 54 -3.41 -7.63 -1.87
N ALA A 55 -3.25 -6.91 -0.76
CA ALA A 55 -2.31 -5.80 -0.65
C ALA A 55 -1.54 -5.79 0.67
N ASP A 56 -0.30 -5.32 0.65
CA ASP A 56 0.44 -5.00 1.88
C ASP A 56 -0.23 -3.83 2.62
N CYS A 57 -0.22 -3.91 3.96
CA CYS A 57 -0.76 -2.90 4.87
C CYS A 57 -0.19 -1.49 4.69
N LEU A 58 1.03 -1.34 4.17
CA LEU A 58 1.68 -0.05 3.93
C LEU A 58 1.11 0.67 2.71
N PHE A 59 0.52 -0.05 1.75
CA PHE A 59 -0.09 0.53 0.55
C PHE A 59 -1.57 0.80 0.77
N ALA A 60 -1.89 1.71 1.70
CA ALA A 60 -3.27 2.08 1.99
C ALA A 60 -4.04 2.63 0.77
N CYS A 61 -3.34 3.19 -0.23
CA CYS A 61 -3.89 3.57 -1.54
C CYS A 61 -4.55 2.42 -2.31
N THR A 62 -4.30 1.16 -1.95
CA THR A 62 -5.03 0.01 -2.51
C THR A 62 -6.50 0.00 -2.11
N HIS A 63 -6.90 0.74 -1.07
CA HIS A 63 -8.30 0.89 -0.67
C HIS A 63 -9.12 1.58 -1.76
N GLU A 64 -8.66 2.74 -2.24
CA GLU A 64 -9.35 3.46 -3.32
C GLU A 64 -9.42 2.65 -4.60
N VAL A 65 -8.40 1.84 -4.91
CA VAL A 65 -8.40 0.95 -6.08
C VAL A 65 -9.44 -0.16 -5.93
N ALA A 66 -9.50 -0.82 -4.78
CA ALA A 66 -10.51 -1.84 -4.52
C ALA A 66 -11.94 -1.27 -4.61
N THR A 67 -12.14 -0.08 -4.04
CA THR A 67 -13.41 0.65 -4.12
C THR A 67 -13.77 1.03 -5.55
N ALA A 68 -12.82 1.52 -6.35
CA ALA A 68 -13.07 1.90 -7.74
C ALA A 68 -13.41 0.70 -8.63
N LEU A 69 -12.86 -0.48 -8.30
CA LEU A 69 -13.15 -1.73 -8.99
C LEU A 69 -14.39 -2.47 -8.42
N GLY A 70 -14.93 -2.04 -7.28
CA GLY A 70 -16.06 -2.68 -6.63
C GLY A 70 -15.75 -4.08 -6.07
N VAL A 71 -14.50 -4.32 -5.66
CA VAL A 71 -14.04 -5.64 -5.20
C VAL A 71 -13.56 -5.61 -3.74
N PRO A 72 -13.61 -6.75 -3.02
CA PRO A 72 -13.04 -6.84 -1.69
C PRO A 72 -11.52 -6.59 -1.68
N ARG A 73 -11.04 -6.04 -0.56
CA ARG A 73 -9.62 -5.88 -0.26
C ARG A 73 -9.22 -6.73 0.93
N VAL A 74 -8.24 -7.61 0.74
CA VAL A 74 -7.57 -8.37 1.81
C VAL A 74 -6.21 -7.73 2.07
N VAL A 75 -5.97 -7.34 3.32
CA VAL A 75 -4.73 -6.66 3.73
C VAL A 75 -3.79 -7.66 4.40
N PHE A 76 -2.55 -7.70 3.94
CA PHE A 76 -1.48 -8.50 4.49
C PHE A 76 -0.58 -7.66 5.40
N TRP A 77 -0.45 -8.08 6.66
CA TRP A 77 0.45 -7.48 7.64
C TRP A 77 1.81 -8.17 7.58
N THR A 78 2.81 -7.49 7.03
CA THR A 78 4.15 -8.05 6.81
C THR A 78 5.05 -8.01 8.03
N PHE A 79 4.70 -7.25 9.08
CA PHE A 79 5.47 -7.20 10.30
C PHE A 79 5.13 -8.35 11.27
N CYS A 80 5.93 -8.51 12.32
CA CYS A 80 5.65 -9.50 13.36
C CYS A 80 4.42 -9.14 14.21
N ALA A 81 3.94 -10.10 15.00
CA ALA A 81 2.79 -9.92 15.88
C ALA A 81 3.01 -8.83 16.94
N SER A 82 4.21 -8.71 17.50
CA SER A 82 4.51 -7.65 18.48
C SER A 82 4.43 -6.25 17.87
N ALA A 83 4.89 -6.08 16.63
CA ALA A 83 4.73 -4.83 15.90
C ALA A 83 3.25 -4.51 15.64
N ALA A 84 2.42 -5.52 15.33
CA ALA A 84 0.97 -5.33 15.16
C ALA A 84 0.32 -4.79 16.43
N ILE A 85 0.62 -5.42 17.58
CA ILE A 85 0.08 -5.02 18.88
C ILE A 85 0.57 -3.61 19.25
N ALA A 86 1.84 -3.31 19.02
CA ALA A 86 2.40 -2.00 19.30
C ALA A 86 1.73 -0.90 18.45
N LEU A 87 1.55 -1.13 17.14
CA LEU A 87 0.86 -0.17 16.27
C LEU A 87 -0.62 -0.02 16.65
N ALA A 88 -1.32 -1.11 16.91
CA ALA A 88 -2.73 -1.08 17.34
C ALA A 88 -2.90 -0.34 18.69
N SER A 89 -1.89 -0.42 19.56
CA SER A 89 -1.87 0.24 20.87
C SER A 89 -1.24 1.63 20.83
N SER A 90 -0.84 2.13 19.66
CA SER A 90 -0.06 3.38 19.52
C SER A 90 -0.72 4.56 20.24
N ARG A 91 -2.02 4.79 20.06
CA ARG A 91 -2.77 5.84 20.78
C ARG A 91 -2.69 5.69 22.29
N LEU A 92 -2.90 4.49 22.81
CA LEU A 92 -2.81 4.22 24.25
C LEU A 92 -1.40 4.47 24.79
N LEU A 93 -0.37 4.05 24.05
CA LEU A 93 1.03 4.23 24.43
C LEU A 93 1.43 5.71 24.41
N LEU A 94 0.93 6.47 23.42
CA LEU A 94 1.06 7.91 23.30
C LEU A 94 0.42 8.63 24.51
N ASP A 95 -0.85 8.30 24.83
CA ASP A 95 -1.59 8.90 25.95
C ASP A 95 -0.93 8.63 27.31
N LYS A 96 -0.22 7.51 27.46
CA LYS A 96 0.53 7.15 28.66
C LYS A 96 1.96 7.71 28.69
N GLY A 97 2.39 8.43 27.66
CA GLY A 97 3.74 8.99 27.57
C GLY A 97 4.84 7.93 27.34
N HIS A 98 4.49 6.75 26.82
CA HIS A 98 5.45 5.70 26.49
C HIS A 98 6.07 5.86 25.09
N ILE A 99 5.43 6.65 24.22
CA ILE A 99 6.00 7.07 22.94
C ILE A 99 6.29 8.58 23.06
N PRO A 100 7.53 9.03 22.78
CA PRO A 100 7.85 10.44 22.80
C PRO A 100 7.05 11.17 21.71
N PHE A 101 6.40 12.27 22.07
CA PHE A 101 5.97 13.28 21.11
C PHE A 101 7.00 14.40 21.10
N ASN A 102 7.48 14.77 19.92
CA ASN A 102 8.21 16.02 19.70
C ASN A 102 7.22 17.14 19.36
#